data_AF-A0A935GLL4-F1
#
_entry.id   AF-A0A935GLL4-F1
#
_cell.length_a   1.000
_cell.length_b   1.000
_cell.length_c   1.000
_cell.angle_alpha   90.00
_cell.angle_beta   90.00
_cell.angle_gamma   90.00
#
_symmetry.space_group_name_H-M   'P 1'
#
loop_
_entity.id
_entity.type
_entity.pdbx_description
1 polymer ?
#
loop_
_entity_poly.entity_id
_entity_poly.type
_entity_poly.pdbx_seq_one_letter_code
_entity_poly.pdbx_strand_id
1 'polypeptide(L)' 'MGRTDVRCLVAEPDSRPERLQRVAAELGARFAVVDALGMSLAPAPVAGGGYAHLLQTVADGFATCLGEPAPAD' A
#
# COMPACT_ATOMS: atom_id res chain seq x y z
N MET A 1 -22.98 -1.10 14.24
CA MET A 1 -21.64 -1.44 13.71
C MET A 1 -20.93 -0.13 13.43
N GLY A 2 -19.93 0.25 14.23
CA GLY A 2 -19.27 1.54 14.08
C GLY A 2 -18.55 1.58 12.73
N ARG A 3 -18.89 2.53 11.86
CA ARG A 3 -18.08 2.83 10.68
C ARG A 3 -16.71 3.26 11.20
N THR A 4 -15.72 2.39 11.08
CA THR A 4 -14.32 2.78 11.18
C THR A 4 -14.05 3.79 10.06
N ASP A 5 -13.49 4.96 10.37
CA ASP A 5 -13.05 5.98 9.38
C ASP A 5 -11.80 5.46 8.65
N VAL A 6 -11.96 4.34 7.93
CA VAL A 6 -10.89 3.73 7.14
C VAL A 6 -10.72 4.58 5.89
N ARG A 7 -9.59 5.28 5.81
CA ARG A 7 -9.27 6.13 4.65
C ARG A 7 -8.55 5.38 3.53
N CYS A 8 -7.82 4.33 3.89
CA CYS A 8 -7.00 3.55 3.00
C CYS A 8 -7.03 2.07 3.41
N LEU A 9 -7.29 1.19 2.44
CA LEU A 9 -7.11 -0.24 2.53
C LEU A 9 -5.91 -0.64 1.67
N VAL A 10 -4.93 -1.30 2.26
CA VAL A 10 -3.72 -1.80 1.58
C VAL A 10 -3.71 -3.32 1.50
N ALA A 11 -3.14 -3.84 0.42
CA ALA A 11 -3.08 -5.26 0.12
C ALA A 11 -1.70 -5.66 -0.41
N GLU A 12 -1.22 -6.85 -0.05
CA GLU A 12 -0.06 -7.48 -0.71
C GLU A 12 -0.45 -7.99 -2.11
N PRO A 13 0.48 -8.06 -3.08
CA PRO A 13 0.17 -8.55 -4.43
C PRO A 13 -0.47 -9.94 -4.48
N ASP A 14 -0.09 -10.84 -3.56
CA ASP A 14 -0.57 -12.22 -3.47
C ASP A 14 -1.89 -12.37 -2.68
N SER A 15 -2.39 -11.30 -2.07
CA SER A 15 -3.57 -11.30 -1.19
C SER A 15 -4.93 -11.26 -1.92
N ARG A 16 -4.95 -11.54 -3.23
CA ARG A 16 -6.16 -11.43 -4.10
C ARG A 16 -6.73 -9.99 -4.11
N PRO A 17 -5.96 -9.00 -4.59
CA PRO A 17 -6.29 -7.58 -4.50
C PRO A 17 -7.68 -7.22 -5.06
N GLU A 18 -8.16 -7.95 -6.09
CA GLU A 18 -9.50 -7.79 -6.67
C GLU A 18 -10.64 -7.84 -5.61
N ARG A 19 -10.49 -8.70 -4.59
CA ARG A 19 -11.49 -8.87 -3.53
C ARG A 19 -11.44 -7.71 -2.56
N LEU A 20 -10.23 -7.29 -2.19
CA LEU A 20 -10.01 -6.20 -1.24
C LEU A 20 -10.39 -4.85 -1.85
N GLN A 21 -10.21 -4.65 -3.16
CA GLN A 21 -10.69 -3.47 -3.86
C GLN A 21 -12.20 -3.28 -3.72
N ARG A 22 -13.00 -4.36 -3.76
CA ARG A 22 -14.45 -4.28 -3.53
C ARG A 22 -14.79 -3.89 -2.10
N VAL A 23 -14.07 -4.44 -1.12
CA VAL A 23 -14.22 -4.05 0.29
C VAL A 23 -13.88 -2.56 0.48
N ALA A 24 -12.81 -2.07 -0.14
CA ALA A 24 -12.46 -0.64 -0.09
C ALA A 24 -13.58 0.24 -0.66
N ALA A 25 -14.20 -0.16 -1.78
CA ALA A 25 -15.33 0.56 -2.36
C ALA A 25 -16.56 0.59 -1.44
N GLU A 26 -16.89 -0.53 -0.77
CA GLU A 26 -17.97 -0.59 0.23
C GLU A 26 -17.70 0.29 1.45
N LEU A 27 -16.43 0.45 1.83
CA LEU A 27 -15.98 1.31 2.93
C LEU A 27 -15.88 2.79 2.54
N GLY A 28 -15.92 3.11 1.24
CA GLY A 28 -15.57 4.45 0.73
C GLY A 28 -14.10 4.82 0.96
N ALA A 29 -13.24 3.81 1.08
CA ALA A 29 -11.81 3.95 1.32
C ALA A 29 -11.03 3.93 0.00
N ARG A 30 -9.84 4.55 0.00
CA ARG A 30 -8.85 4.36 -1.07
C ARG A 30 -8.27 2.95 -1.00
N PHE A 31 -7.73 2.47 -2.13
CA PHE A 31 -7.12 1.14 -2.22
C PHE A 31 -5.74 1.24 -2.85
N ALA A 32 -4.76 0.55 -2.29
CA ALA A 32 -3.43 0.41 -2.87
C ALA A 32 -2.89 -1.00 -2.68
N VAL A 33 -2.08 -1.45 -3.64
CA VAL A 33 -1.28 -2.66 -3.50
C VAL A 33 0.12 -2.24 -3.08
N VAL A 34 0.62 -2.79 -1.98
CA VAL A 34 1.93 -2.51 -1.40
C VAL A 34 2.63 -3.84 -1.19
N ASP A 35 3.77 -4.04 -1.87
CA ASP A 35 4.61 -5.22 -1.73
C ASP A 35 5.55 -5.05 -0.53
N ALA A 36 5.05 -5.26 0.69
CA ALA A 36 5.86 -5.07 1.90
C ALA A 36 6.83 -6.22 2.14
N LEU A 37 6.56 -7.39 1.55
CA LEU A 37 7.45 -8.55 1.60
C LEU A 37 8.52 -8.54 0.51
N GLY A 38 8.42 -7.65 -0.48
CA GLY A 38 9.39 -7.54 -1.57
C GLY A 38 9.36 -8.71 -2.53
N MET A 39 8.22 -9.38 -2.68
CA MET A 39 8.03 -10.54 -3.55
C MET A 39 8.22 -10.21 -5.03
N SER A 40 7.99 -8.95 -5.42
CA SER A 40 8.22 -8.43 -6.77
C SER A 40 9.65 -7.95 -7.00
N LEU A 41 10.45 -7.81 -5.94
CA LEU A 41 11.86 -7.49 -6.08
C LEU A 41 12.58 -8.72 -6.62
N ALA A 42 13.02 -8.64 -7.87
CA ALA A 42 13.97 -9.61 -8.40
C ALA A 42 15.18 -9.69 -7.44
N PRO A 43 15.81 -10.87 -7.28
CA PRO A 43 17.07 -10.99 -6.55
C PRO A 43 18.12 -10.17 -7.31
N ALA A 44 18.21 -8.88 -6.99
CA ALA A 44 19.24 -8.01 -7.51
C ALA A 44 20.58 -8.54 -7.00
N PRO A 45 21.64 -8.53 -7.83
CA PRO A 45 22.98 -8.84 -7.33
C PRO A 45 23.24 -7.93 -6.14
N VAL A 46 23.60 -8.53 -5.01
CA VAL A 46 23.60 -7.94 -3.68
C VAL A 46 24.73 -6.90 -3.55
N ALA A 47 24.63 -5.81 -4.30
CA ALA A 47 25.39 -4.58 -4.11
C ALA A 47 24.48 -3.61 -3.35
N GLY A 48 24.50 -3.73 -2.03
CA GLY A 48 23.90 -2.86 -1.01
C GLY A 48 22.80 -1.89 -1.48
N GLY A 49 21.54 -2.25 -1.25
CA GLY A 49 20.42 -1.32 -1.47
C GLY A 49 19.03 -1.96 -1.52
N GLY A 50 18.92 -3.27 -1.73
CA GLY A 50 17.61 -3.94 -1.95
C GLY A 50 16.59 -3.71 -0.82
N TYR A 51 17.01 -3.79 0.44
CA TYR A 51 16.11 -3.52 1.57
C TYR A 51 15.75 -2.04 1.71
N ALA A 52 16.69 -1.12 1.46
CA ALA A 52 16.39 0.31 1.47
C ALA A 52 15.43 0.69 0.33
N HIS A 53 15.61 0.09 -0.84
CA HIS A 53 14.70 0.23 -1.98
C HIS A 53 13.31 -0.35 -1.67
N LEU A 54 13.25 -1.52 -1.03
CA LEU A 54 11.98 -2.08 -0.54
C LEU A 54 11.25 -1.10 0.38
N LEU A 55 11.95 -0.58 1.40
CA LEU A 55 11.37 0.36 2.35
C LEU A 55 10.86 1.64 1.67
N GLN A 56 11.59 2.14 0.67
CA GLN A 56 11.16 3.30 -0.10
C GLN A 56 9.89 3.00 -0.90
N THR A 57 9.84 1.88 -1.63
CA THR A 57 8.66 1.46 -2.41
C THR A 57 7.44 1.25 -1.51
N VAL A 58 7.64 0.70 -0.31
CA VAL A 58 6.58 0.56 0.69
C VAL A 58 6.08 1.93 1.15
N ALA A 59 6.99 2.84 1.50
CA ALA A 59 6.63 4.19 1.94
C ALA A 59 5.84 4.95 0.87
N ASP A 60 6.28 4.88 -0.39
CA ASP A 60 5.61 5.54 -1.53
C ASP A 60 4.19 4.98 -1.77
N GLY A 61 4.01 3.66 -1.61
CA GLY A 61 2.72 3.00 -1.70
C GLY A 61 1.74 3.45 -0.61
N PHE A 62 2.21 3.57 0.63
CA PHE A 62 1.42 4.10 1.74
C PHE A 62 1.10 5.59 1.56
N ALA A 63 2.07 6.41 1.13
CA ALA A 63 1.88 7.84 0.89
C ALA A 63 0.80 8.10 -0.17
N THR A 64 0.84 7.34 -1.27
CA THR A 64 -0.17 7.40 -2.33
C THR A 64 -1.57 7.09 -1.79
N CYS A 65 -1.70 6.04 -0.97
CA CYS A 65 -3.00 5.61 -0.48
C CYS A 65 -3.58 6.54 0.60
N LEU A 66 -2.76 7.01 1.53
CA LEU A 66 -3.18 7.98 2.55
C LEU A 66 -3.44 9.36 1.93
N GLY A 67 -2.86 9.63 0.76
CA GLY A 67 -2.81 10.94 0.10
C GLY A 67 -1.95 11.92 0.90
N GLU A 68 -1.37 12.91 0.22
CA GLU A 68 -0.80 14.03 0.96
C GLU A 68 -1.89 14.66 1.85
N PRO A 69 -1.55 15.08 3.08
CA PRO A 69 -2.50 15.78 3.92
C PRO A 69 -3.07 16.97 3.14
N ALA A 70 -4.40 17.13 3.17
CA ALA A 70 -5.01 18.36 2.65
C ALA A 70 -4.35 19.56 3.36
N PRO A 71 -3.97 20.62 2.64
CA PRO A 71 -3.43 21.82 3.28
C PRO A 71 -4.44 22.28 4.35
N ALA A 72 -3.93 22.60 5.54
CA ALA A 72 -4.74 23.19 6.58
C ALA A 72 -5.15 24.60 6.13
N ASP A 73 -6.45 24.83 5.97
CA ASP A 73 -7.04 26.17 5.77
C ASP A 73 -6.79 27.08 6.99
#